data_AF-A0A1P8NCU3-F1
#
_entry.id   AF-A0A1P8NCU3-F1
#
_cell.length_a   1.000
_cell.length_b   1.000
_cell.length_c   1.000
_cell.angle_alpha   90.00
_cell.angle_beta   90.00
_cell.angle_gamma   90.00
#
_symmetry.space_group_name_H-M   'P 1'
#
loop_
_entity.id
_entity.type
_entity.pdbx_description
1 polymer ?
#
loop_
_entity_poly.entity_id
_entity_poly.type
_entity_poly.pdbx_seq_one_letter_code
_entity_poly.pdbx_strand_id
1 'polypeptide(L)' 'MIVQTRLCLEDLAVGDEVRSGEHALDETRIIEDARRFDPQPVHLDASGAESSFVGGLAVALRRGADA' A
#
# COMPACT_ATOMS: atom_id res chain seq x y z
N MET A 1 6.01 -9.11 -17.07
CA MET A 1 4.74 -9.31 -17.78
C MET A 1 3.97 -10.37 -17.02
N ILE A 2 2.96 -10.01 -16.23
CA ILE A 2 2.09 -11.01 -15.58
C ILE A 2 1.04 -11.40 -16.63
N VAL A 3 1.13 -12.63 -17.12
CA VAL A 3 0.11 -13.21 -18.00
C VAL A 3 -1.16 -13.43 -17.18
N GLN A 4 -2.19 -12.63 -17.44
CA GLN A 4 -3.51 -12.79 -16.82
C GLN A 4 -4.26 -13.92 -17.51
N THR A 5 -3.98 -15.15 -17.10
CA THR A 5 -4.88 -16.28 -17.33
C THR A 5 -6.10 -16.10 -16.43
N ARG A 6 -7.32 -16.26 -16.94
CA ARG A 6 -8.51 -16.31 -16.07
C ARG A 6 -8.34 -17.47 -15.09
N LEU A 7 -8.37 -17.15 -13.80
CA LEU A 7 -8.49 -18.13 -12.72
C LEU A 7 -9.97 -18.31 -12.39
N CYS A 8 -10.42 -19.55 -12.31
CA CYS A 8 -11.71 -19.94 -11.77
C CYS A 8 -11.53 -20.39 -10.30
N LEU A 9 -12.65 -20.61 -9.59
CA LEU A 9 -12.60 -20.99 -8.17
C LEU A 9 -11.92 -22.35 -7.97
N GLU A 10 -12.16 -23.29 -8.88
CA GLU A 10 -11.59 -24.63 -8.91
C GLU A 10 -10.07 -24.68 -9.14
N ASP A 11 -9.47 -23.58 -9.59
CA ASP A 11 -8.03 -23.48 -9.82
C ASP A 11 -7.26 -23.06 -8.55
N LEU A 12 -7.96 -22.63 -7.49
CA LEU A 12 -7.34 -22.14 -6.25
C LEU A 12 -7.10 -23.27 -5.26
N ALA A 13 -5.90 -23.33 -4.70
CA ALA A 13 -5.51 -24.27 -3.65
C ALA A 13 -4.98 -23.55 -2.40
N VAL A 14 -5.12 -24.21 -1.24
CA VAL A 14 -4.53 -23.71 0.01
C VAL A 14 -3.01 -23.67 -0.14
N GLY A 15 -2.43 -22.50 0.10
CA GLY A 15 -0.99 -22.27 -0.04
C GLY A 15 -0.60 -21.59 -1.35
N ASP A 16 -1.56 -21.28 -2.24
CA ASP A 16 -1.27 -20.45 -3.41
C ASP A 16 -0.82 -19.05 -2.99
N GLU A 17 0.34 -18.64 -3.50
CA GLU A 17 0.91 -17.31 -3.32
C GLU A 17 1.07 -16.63 -4.66
N VAL A 18 0.54 -15.41 -4.78
CA VAL A 18 0.71 -14.56 -5.97
C VAL A 18 1.43 -13.29 -5.56
N ARG A 19 2.62 -13.07 -6.13
CA ARG A 19 3.34 -11.80 -5.96
C ARG A 19 2.78 -10.77 -6.94
N SER A 20 2.32 -9.64 -6.42
CA SER A 20 1.94 -8.49 -7.23
C SER A 20 3.16 -7.88 -7.94
N GLY A 21 2.90 -6.99 -8.89
CA GLY A 21 3.94 -6.06 -9.34
C GLY A 21 4.42 -5.17 -8.19
N GLU A 22 5.62 -4.62 -8.35
CA GLU A 22 6.14 -3.58 -7.47
C GLU A 22 5.77 -2.20 -8.01
N HIS A 23 5.46 -1.28 -7.09
CA HIS A 23 5.16 0.10 -7.41
C HIS A 23 6.00 0.99 -6.51
N ALA A 24 6.65 1.99 -7.11
CA ALA A 24 7.40 2.98 -6.35
C ALA A 24 6.44 3.73 -5.42
N LEU A 25 6.79 3.77 -4.14
CA LEU A 25 6.04 4.48 -3.12
C LEU A 25 6.83 5.74 -2.77
N ASP A 26 6.36 6.89 -3.24
CA ASP A 26 6.87 8.21 -2.87
C ASP A 26 5.77 9.02 -2.16
N GLU A 27 6.17 10.13 -1.53
CA GLU A 27 5.27 10.97 -0.74
C GLU A 27 4.11 11.55 -1.56
N THR A 28 4.35 11.89 -2.82
CA THR A 28 3.29 12.43 -3.70
C THR A 28 2.22 11.37 -3.93
N ARG A 29 2.66 10.15 -4.24
CA ARG A 29 1.78 9.00 -4.45
C ARG A 29 0.99 8.65 -3.19
N ILE A 30 1.63 8.70 -2.03
CA ILE A 30 0.99 8.44 -0.73
C ILE A 30 -0.17 9.42 -0.50
N ILE A 31 0.07 10.71 -0.70
CA ILE A 31 -0.94 11.76 -0.48
C ILE A 31 -2.08 11.63 -1.51
N GLU A 32 -1.79 11.34 -2.78
CA GLU A 32 -2.80 11.13 -3.82
C GLU A 32 -3.72 9.94 -3.51
N ASP A 33 -3.13 8.80 -3.16
CA ASP A 33 -3.89 7.59 -2.84
C ASP A 33 -4.69 7.79 -1.53
N ALA A 34 -4.12 8.45 -0.52
CA ALA A 34 -4.83 8.81 0.71
C ALA A 34 -6.05 9.69 0.45
N ARG A 35 -5.92 10.74 -0.39
CA ARG A 35 -7.05 11.60 -0.77
C ARG A 35 -8.21 10.82 -1.40
N ARG A 36 -7.89 9.74 -2.12
CA ARG A 36 -8.87 8.94 -2.85
C ARG A 36 -9.53 7.86 -2.00
N PHE A 37 -8.76 7.21 -1.12
CA PHE A 37 -9.19 5.97 -0.47
C PHE A 37 -9.34 6.09 1.05
N ASP A 38 -8.48 6.87 1.73
CA ASP A 38 -8.51 7.02 3.19
C ASP A 38 -7.90 8.37 3.62
N PRO A 39 -8.69 9.47 3.60
CA PRO A 39 -8.19 10.83 3.80
C PRO A 39 -8.01 11.17 5.29
N GLN A 40 -7.46 10.25 6.09
CA GLN A 40 -7.10 10.55 7.47
C GLN A 40 -5.95 11.58 7.52
N PRO A 41 -5.95 12.53 8.47
CA PRO A 41 -4.94 13.59 8.55
C PRO A 41 -3.48 13.09 8.57
N VAL A 42 -3.25 11.94 9.20
CA VAL A 42 -1.91 11.30 9.29
C VAL A 42 -1.37 10.79 7.95
N HIS A 43 -2.21 10.72 6.91
CA HIS A 43 -1.83 10.31 5.55
C HIS A 43 -1.67 11.49 4.57
N LEU A 44 -2.09 12.69 4.97
CA LEU A 44 -2.16 13.85 4.08
C LEU A 44 -1.07 14.88 4.35
N ASP A 45 -0.52 14.87 5.56
CA ASP A 45 0.45 15.87 6.01
C ASP A 45 1.42 15.29 7.04
N ALA A 46 2.71 15.40 6.76
CA ALA A 46 3.77 14.99 7.66
C ALA A 46 3.69 15.73 9.00
N SER A 47 3.36 17.02 8.99
CA SER A 47 3.32 17.84 10.21
C SER A 47 2.19 17.41 11.15
N GLY A 48 1.02 17.09 10.59
CA GLY A 48 -0.09 16.51 11.33
C GLY A 48 0.22 15.11 11.88
N ALA A 49 1.14 14.38 11.26
CA ALA A 49 1.51 13.04 11.66
C ALA A 49 2.61 12.98 12.74
N GLU A 50 3.52 13.97 12.79
CA GLU A 50 4.60 14.06 13.80
C GLU A 50 4.07 14.07 15.24
N SER A 51 2.96 14.76 15.48
CA SER A 51 2.32 14.85 16.80
C SER A 51 1.44 13.63 17.15
N SER A 52 1.27 12.71 16.21
CA SER A 52 0.40 11.55 16.36
C SER A 52 1.19 10.31 16.80
N PHE A 53 0.50 9.24 17.20
CA PHE A 53 1.14 7.99 17.63
C PHE A 53 2.10 7.39 16.59
N VAL A 54 1.85 7.63 15.30
CA VAL A 54 2.70 7.12 14.20
C VAL A 54 3.99 7.95 14.01
N GLY A 55 4.06 9.17 14.54
CA GLY A 55 5.29 9.99 14.61
C GLY A 55 5.85 10.49 13.28
N GLY A 56 5.10 10.35 12.18
CA GLY A 56 5.48 10.73 10.83
C GLY A 56 4.42 10.27 9.84
N LEU A 57 4.53 10.68 8.57
CA LEU A 57 3.51 10.43 7.54
C LEU A 57 3.25 8.92 7.45
N ALA A 58 2.06 8.50 7.89
CA ALA A 58 1.70 7.11 7.88
C ALA A 58 1.28 6.72 6.47
N VAL A 59 1.67 5.53 6.05
CA VAL A 59 1.10 4.88 4.88
C VAL A 59 0.49 3.58 5.36
N ALA A 60 -0.71 3.24 4.89
CA ALA A 60 -1.32 1.95 5.19
C ALA A 60 -0.45 0.76 4.71
N LEU A 61 0.48 0.98 3.78
CA LEU A 61 1.52 0.01 3.44
C LEU A 61 2.83 0.32 4.17
N ARG A 62 3.22 -0.56 5.09
CA ARG A 62 4.58 -0.63 5.61
C ARG A 62 5.55 -0.85 4.44
N ARG A 63 6.71 -0.19 4.43
CA ARG A 63 7.84 -0.65 3.60
C ARG A 63 8.04 -2.14 3.89
N GLY A 64 8.07 -2.96 2.84
CA GLY A 64 8.61 -4.30 2.94
C GLY A 64 9.97 -4.19 3.63
N ALA A 65 10.11 -4.91 4.74
CA ALA A 65 11.30 -4.85 5.56
C ALA A 65 12.43 -5.62 4.86
N ASP A 66 12.99 -5.01 3.82
CA ASP A 66 14.27 -5.36 3.20
C ASP A 66 14.76 -4.11 2.45
N ALA A 67 15.53 -3.29 3.16
CA ALA A 67 16.46 -2.29 2.63
C ALA A 67 17.80 -2.50 3.32
#